data_AF-A0A933TB31-F1
#
_entry.id   AF-A0A933TB31-F1
#
_cell.length_a   1.000
_cell.length_b   1.000
_cell.length_c   1.000
_cell.angle_alpha   90.00
_cell.angle_beta   90.00
_cell.angle_gamma   90.00
#
_symmetry.space_group_name_H-M   'P 1'
#
loop_
_entity.id
_entity.type
_entity.pdbx_description
1 polymer ?
#
loop_
_entity_poly.entity_id
_entity_poly.type
_entity_poly.pdbx_seq_one_letter_code
_entity_poly.pdbx_strand_id
1 'polypeptide(L)' 'MDTSKIIYSINIEDVQNVAEEELGRKLNNKELKIIEDKIGDCIDWYESILFTITNNGIKK' A
#
# COMPACT_ATOMS: atom_id res chain seq x y z
N MET A 1 15.35 -1.24 -18.66
CA MET A 1 14.14 -1.50 -17.85
C MET A 1 14.12 -0.44 -16.77
N ASP A 2 13.02 0.28 -16.60
CA ASP A 2 12.95 1.34 -15.60
C ASP A 2 12.79 0.71 -14.21
N THR A 3 13.86 0.77 -13.40
CA THR A 3 13.87 0.24 -12.04
C THR A 3 13.14 1.14 -11.04
N SER A 4 12.70 2.32 -11.47
CA SER A 4 11.93 3.28 -10.65
C SER A 4 10.42 3.19 -10.88
N LYS A 5 9.97 2.36 -11.83
CA LYS A 5 8.55 2.20 -12.10
C LYS A 5 7.82 1.62 -10.88
N ILE A 6 6.85 2.37 -10.38
CA ILE A 6 5.90 1.91 -9.36
C ILE A 6 4.92 0.92 -10.01
N ILE A 7 4.81 -0.29 -9.45
CA ILE A 7 3.88 -1.34 -9.91
C ILE A 7 2.52 -1.20 -9.23
N TYR A 8 2.51 -0.85 -7.94
CA TYR A 8 1.33 -0.61 -7.12
C TYR A 8 1.68 0.40 -6.03
N SER A 9 0.73 1.26 -5.64
CA SER A 9 0.91 2.26 -4.59
C SER A 9 -0.39 2.55 -3.87
N ILE A 10 -0.28 2.88 -2.59
CA ILE A 10 -1.33 3.53 -1.80
C ILE A 10 -0.89 4.97 -1.61
N ASN A 11 -1.79 5.93 -1.85
CA ASN A 11 -1.51 7.35 -1.70
C ASN A 11 -2.36 7.96 -0.55
N ILE A 12 -2.15 9.26 -0.29
CA ILE A 12 -2.86 9.98 0.78
C ILE A 12 -4.37 10.05 0.52
N GLU A 13 -4.80 10.17 -0.74
CA GLU A 13 -6.22 10.20 -1.09
C GLU A 13 -6.90 8.86 -0.75
N ASP A 14 -6.27 7.73 -1.05
CA ASP A 14 -6.78 6.40 -0.69
C ASP A 14 -7.00 6.29 0.83
N VAL A 15 -6.01 6.73 1.63
CA VAL A 15 -6.09 6.75 3.10
C VAL A 15 -7.20 7.67 3.59
N GLN A 16 -7.35 8.85 3.00
CA GLN A 16 -8.37 9.82 3.39
C GLN A 16 -9.77 9.36 3.03
N ASN A 17 -9.96 8.72 1.88
CA ASN A 17 -11.25 8.16 1.48
C ASN A 17 -11.72 7.10 2.47
N VAL A 18 -10.83 6.16 2.85
CA VAL A 18 -11.15 5.17 3.89
C VAL A 18 -11.45 5.84 5.23
N ALA A 19 -10.71 6.88 5.61
CA ALA A 19 -10.98 7.61 6.85
C ALA A 19 -12.33 8.34 6.82
N GLU A 20 -12.72 8.94 5.70
CA GLU A 20 -14.03 9.57 5.56
C GLU A 20 -15.17 8.54 5.61
N GLU A 21 -15.01 7.39 4.96
CA GLU A 21 -16.00 6.31 4.96
C GLU A 21 -16.17 5.68 6.34
N GLU A 22 -15.07 5.36 7.03
CA GLU A 22 -15.09 4.60 8.29
C GLU A 22 -15.17 5.49 9.54
N LEU A 23 -14.64 6.71 9.49
CA LEU A 23 -14.58 7.63 10.63
C LEU A 23 -15.43 8.89 10.45
N GLY A 24 -16.00 9.12 9.26
CA GLY A 24 -16.79 10.32 8.96
C GLY A 24 -15.98 11.61 8.91
N ARG A 25 -14.64 11.53 8.85
CA ARG A 25 -13.74 12.70 8.79
C ARG A 25 -12.39 12.36 8.15
N LYS A 26 -11.72 13.39 7.65
CA LYS A 26 -10.30 13.30 7.25
C LYS A 26 -9.37 13.15 8.46
N LEU A 27 -8.24 12.47 8.21
CA LEU A 27 -7.10 12.42 9.11
C LEU A 27 -6.29 13.72 9.02
N ASN A 28 -5.77 14.17 10.16
CA ASN A 28 -4.80 15.27 10.17
C ASN A 28 -3.37 14.78 9.86
N ASN A 29 -2.43 15.70 9.66
CA ASN A 29 -1.05 15.37 9.27
C ASN A 29 -0.32 14.44 10.27
N LYS A 30 -0.61 14.53 11.57
CA LYS A 30 0.00 13.64 12.57
C LYS A 30 -0.55 12.22 12.45
N GLU A 31 -1.85 12.09 12.21
CA GLU A 31 -2.52 10.81 12.00
C GLU A 31 -2.05 10.17 10.69
N LEU A 32 -2.00 10.94 9.59
CA LEU A 32 -1.45 10.47 8.31
C LEU A 32 -0.04 9.93 8.46
N LYS A 33 0.83 10.64 9.18
CA LYS A 33 2.21 10.20 9.40
C LYS A 33 2.29 8.85 10.12
N ILE A 34 1.41 8.62 11.10
CA ILE A 34 1.32 7.33 11.79
C ILE A 34 0.88 6.22 10.84
N ILE A 35 -0.05 6.51 9.93
CA ILE A 35 -0.50 5.54 8.92
C ILE A 35 0.64 5.24 7.94
N GLU A 36 1.30 6.25 7.39
CA GLU A 36 2.44 6.09 6.47
C GLU A 36 3.53 5.19 7.07
N ASP A 37 3.85 5.38 8.34
CA ASP A 37 4.92 4.63 9.01
C ASP A 37 4.54 3.17 9.32
N LYS A 38 3.24 2.83 9.37
CA LYS A 38 2.75 1.51 9.80
C LYS A 38 2.08 0.70 8.72
N ILE A 39 1.53 1.33 7.68
CA ILE A 39 0.72 0.64 6.67
C ILE A 39 1.54 -0.41 5.91
N GLY A 40 2.84 -0.16 5.73
CA GLY A 40 3.76 -1.13 5.12
C GLY A 40 3.94 -2.40 5.94
N ASP A 41 3.88 -2.32 7.27
CA ASP A 41 3.97 -3.49 8.16
C ASP A 41 2.69 -4.34 8.13
N CYS A 42 1.57 -3.72 7.76
CA CYS A 42 0.27 -4.39 7.61
C CYS A 42 0.10 -5.10 6.26
N ILE A 43 0.92 -4.75 5.26
CA ILE A 43 0.84 -5.30 3.90
C ILE A 43 1.99 -6.26 3.72
N ASP A 44 1.69 -7.55 3.57
CA ASP A 44 2.68 -8.56 3.22
C ASP A 44 3.05 -8.48 1.73
N TRP A 45 3.74 -7.39 1.38
CA TRP A 45 4.09 -7.05 0.01
C TRP A 45 5.09 -8.06 -0.57
N TYR A 46 5.97 -8.62 0.26
CA TYR A 46 6.94 -9.62 -0.17
C TYR A 46 6.23 -10.91 -0.58
N GLU A 47 5.36 -11.46 0.26
CA GLU A 47 4.62 -12.68 -0.06
C GLU A 47 3.69 -12.47 -1.26
N SER A 48 3.07 -11.29 -1.38
CA SER A 48 2.23 -10.95 -2.54
C SER A 48 3.02 -10.97 -3.85
N ILE A 49 4.25 -10.44 -3.86
CA ILE A 49 5.15 -10.48 -5.03
C ILE A 49 5.57 -11.93 -5.30
N LEU A 50 6.01 -12.67 -4.28
CA LEU A 50 6.47 -14.05 -4.41
C LEU A 50 5.37 -14.98 -4.92
N PHE A 51 4.16 -14.84 -4.38
CA PHE A 51 2.96 -15.55 -4.82
C PHE A 51 2.68 -15.27 -6.29
N THR A 52 2.73 -14.00 -6.71
CA THR A 52 2.49 -13.60 -8.10
C THR A 52 3.54 -14.18 -9.05
N ILE A 53 4.82 -14.18 -8.67
CA ILE A 53 5.89 -14.82 -9.45
C ILE A 53 5.61 -16.33 -9.61
N THR A 54 5.34 -17.00 -8.49
CA THR A 54 5.19 -18.46 -8.45
C THR A 54 3.96 -18.94 -9.22
N ASN A 55 2.83 -18.25 -9.07
CA ASN A 55 1.55 -18.69 -9.61
C ASN A 55 1.25 -18.21 -11.03
N ASN A 56 2.04 -17.27 -11.56
CA ASN A 56 1.94 -16.88 -12.97
C ASN A 56 2.98 -17.58 -13.86
N GLY A 57 3.56 -18.68 -13.38
CA GLY A 57 4.48 -19.49 -14.17
C GLY A 57 5.77 -18.76 -14.56
N ILE A 58 6.12 -17.69 -13.83
CA ILE A 58 7.39 -16.97 -14.00
C ILE A 58 8.46 -17.86 -13.36
N LYS A 59 8.91 -18.85 -14.14
CA LYS A 59 10.00 -19.75 -13.77
C LYS A 59 11.34 -19.08 -14.05
N LYS A 60 12.33 -19.49 -13.25
CA LYS A 60 13.73 -19.15 -13.46
C LYS A 60 14.24 -19.64 -14.82
#